data_AF-A0A4E9F3Z2-F1
#
_entry.id   AF-A0A4E9F3Z2-F1
#
_cell.length_a   1.000
_cell.length_b   1.000
_cell.length_c   1.000
_cell.angle_alpha   90.00
_cell.angle_beta   90.00
_cell.angle_gamma   90.00
#
_symmetry.space_group_name_H-M   'P 1'
#
loop_
_entity.id
_entity.type
_entity.pdbx_description
1 polymer ?
#
loop_
_entity_poly.entity_id
_entity_poly.type
_entity_poly.pdbx_seq_one_letter_code
_entity_poly.pdbx_strand_id
1 'polypeptide(L)'
;MAAADLCSLLLILSQNLMQLYPQLGSDEVLMHYVCKAVLFLTHTVTGISVWSWLLLSTLRYLAIRHPLFHLQLWQMPYRALSFIIIVSLALNAWLLLAVHSTQFGCIQQALFRSLTWNRLFHIVECAWSFCVPCLLIFVMDISVLIKSTMGSCDTGLLQIFSAQKRSEQTFEPPIIACVYSRSNQTLIRHKHSRTLWRWLAIALICIILNTPENMYRLVILFGMPDVHEEALHFSARMLAQALYFSQFAFNAVYLALFVFDKSTRPKSYFEHSAGRNSMPAVQLSKYGKEYSEKVNGLTAV
;
A
#
# COMPACT_ATOMS: atom_id res chain seq x y z
N MET A 1 0.99 -4.23 -7.87
CA MET A 1 1.84 -4.37 -6.67
C MET A 1 2.62 -5.68 -6.67
N ALA A 2 2.10 -6.83 -6.18
CA ALA A 2 2.88 -8.07 -6.05
C ALA A 2 3.63 -8.50 -7.32
N ALA A 3 2.95 -8.50 -8.47
CA ALA A 3 3.56 -8.83 -9.75
C ALA A 3 4.66 -7.83 -10.16
N ALA A 4 4.49 -6.55 -9.85
CA ALA A 4 5.49 -5.52 -10.11
C ALA A 4 6.70 -5.69 -9.19
N ASP A 5 6.48 -5.98 -7.91
CA ASP A 5 7.56 -6.23 -6.95
C ASP A 5 8.36 -7.49 -7.33
N LEU A 6 7.69 -8.58 -7.70
CA LEU A 6 8.34 -9.81 -8.18
C LEU A 6 9.15 -9.55 -9.45
N CYS A 7 8.57 -8.85 -10.43
CA CYS A 7 9.26 -8.52 -11.67
C CYS A 7 10.48 -7.62 -11.39
N SER A 8 10.36 -6.64 -10.48
CA SER A 8 11.49 -5.79 -10.08
C SER A 8 12.62 -6.61 -9.44
N LEU A 9 12.29 -7.53 -8.52
CA LEU A 9 13.28 -8.41 -7.90
C LEU A 9 14.01 -9.30 -8.92
N LEU A 10 13.28 -9.86 -9.89
CA LEU A 10 13.87 -10.68 -10.95
C LEU A 10 14.82 -9.86 -11.85
N LEU A 11 14.46 -8.62 -12.17
CA LEU A 11 15.29 -7.70 -12.96
C LEU A 11 16.53 -7.23 -12.20
N ILE A 12 16.40 -6.98 -10.89
CA ILE A 12 17.53 -6.68 -10.03
C ILE A 12 18.47 -7.88 -9.94
N LEU A 13 17.92 -9.09 -9.76
CA LEU A 13 18.72 -10.31 -9.73
C LEU A 13 19.46 -10.52 -11.05
N SER A 14 18.79 -10.34 -12.19
CA SER A 14 19.44 -10.48 -13.50
C SER A 14 20.55 -9.46 -13.67
N GLN A 15 20.36 -8.21 -13.24
CA GLN A 15 21.40 -7.18 -13.28
C GLN A 15 22.62 -7.53 -12.42
N ASN A 16 22.41 -8.04 -11.21
CA ASN A 16 23.51 -8.47 -10.33
C ASN A 16 24.27 -9.67 -10.91
N LEU A 17 23.55 -10.64 -11.51
CA LEU A 17 24.18 -11.78 -12.18
C LEU A 17 25.02 -11.35 -13.38
N MET A 18 24.54 -10.37 -14.17
CA MET A 18 25.29 -9.79 -15.27
C MET A 18 26.57 -9.08 -14.81
N GLN A 19 26.55 -8.42 -13.66
CA GLN A 19 27.75 -7.79 -13.07
C GLN A 19 28.74 -8.82 -12.52
N LEU A 20 28.27 -9.95 -11.98
CA LEU A 20 29.13 -10.98 -11.41
C LEU A 20 29.79 -11.87 -12.48
N TYR A 21 29.11 -12.09 -13.61
CA TYR A 21 29.60 -12.92 -14.72
C TYR A 21 29.70 -12.13 -16.04
N PRO A 22 30.60 -11.13 -16.13
CA PRO A 22 30.75 -10.33 -17.34
C PRO A 22 31.27 -11.14 -18.55
N GLN A 23 31.90 -12.30 -18.31
CA GLN A 23 32.53 -13.13 -19.35
C GLN A 23 31.61 -14.18 -19.99
N LEU A 24 30.36 -14.35 -19.52
CA LEU A 24 29.44 -15.37 -20.08
C LEU A 24 28.75 -14.93 -21.39
N GLY A 25 28.98 -13.71 -21.87
CA GLY A 25 28.33 -13.16 -23.05
C GLY A 25 29.12 -13.37 -24.33
N SER A 26 28.92 -14.51 -25.00
CA SER A 26 29.43 -14.72 -26.37
C SER A 26 28.72 -13.85 -27.43
N ASP A 27 27.59 -13.21 -27.09
CA ASP A 27 26.81 -12.34 -27.98
C ASP A 27 26.68 -10.91 -27.42
N GLU A 28 27.56 -10.00 -27.87
CA GLU A 28 27.53 -8.57 -27.53
C GLU A 28 26.16 -7.92 -27.87
N VAL A 29 25.53 -8.39 -28.95
CA VAL A 29 24.23 -7.91 -29.43
C VAL A 29 23.11 -8.29 -28.44
N LEU A 30 23.09 -9.52 -27.95
CA LEU A 30 22.10 -9.97 -26.98
C LEU A 30 22.25 -9.20 -25.66
N MET A 31 23.49 -9.00 -25.21
CA MET A 31 23.77 -8.20 -24.01
C MET A 31 23.30 -6.76 -24.15
N HIS A 32 23.43 -6.15 -25.33
CA HIS A 32 22.91 -4.82 -25.61
C HIS A 32 21.40 -4.70 -25.42
N TYR A 33 20.63 -5.64 -25.99
CA TYR A 33 19.17 -5.64 -25.87
C TYR A 33 18.70 -5.96 -24.45
N VAL A 34 19.34 -6.93 -23.78
CA VAL A 34 18.99 -7.27 -22.40
C VAL A 34 19.27 -6.09 -21.46
N CYS A 35 20.38 -5.39 -21.65
CA CYS A 35 20.74 -4.21 -20.88
C CYS A 35 19.68 -3.09 -20.98
N LYS A 36 19.25 -2.80 -22.20
CA LYS A 36 18.17 -1.84 -22.48
C LYS A 36 16.86 -2.27 -21.82
N ALA A 37 16.47 -3.53 -22.01
CA ALA A 37 15.23 -4.06 -21.47
C ALA A 37 15.23 -4.05 -19.93
N VAL A 38 16.32 -4.49 -19.30
CA VAL A 38 16.43 -4.57 -17.84
C VAL A 38 16.34 -3.18 -17.21
N LEU A 39 17.10 -2.19 -17.71
CA LEU A 39 17.01 -0.84 -17.15
C LEU A 39 15.65 -0.19 -17.41
N PHE A 40 15.12 -0.29 -18.64
CA PHE A 40 13.78 0.22 -18.95
C PHE A 40 12.68 -0.39 -18.06
N LEU A 41 12.68 -1.72 -17.92
CA LEU A 41 11.68 -2.43 -17.13
C LEU A 41 11.85 -2.13 -15.65
N THR A 42 13.08 -2.04 -15.12
CA THR A 42 13.31 -1.69 -13.72
C THR A 42 12.69 -0.34 -13.39
N HIS A 43 12.92 0.69 -14.18
CA HIS A 43 12.36 2.03 -13.93
C HIS A 43 10.82 2.05 -14.10
N THR A 44 10.30 1.36 -15.11
CA THR A 44 8.85 1.30 -15.35
C THR A 44 8.13 0.56 -14.21
N VAL A 45 8.59 -0.63 -13.85
CA VAL A 45 7.90 -1.52 -12.92
C VAL A 45 7.98 -0.98 -11.49
N THR A 46 9.09 -0.35 -11.13
CA THR A 46 9.23 0.30 -9.83
C THR A 46 8.27 1.48 -9.70
N GLY A 47 8.15 2.33 -10.71
CA GLY A 47 7.13 3.38 -10.79
C GLY A 47 5.71 2.80 -10.63
N ILE A 48 5.38 1.73 -11.38
CA ILE A 48 4.06 1.05 -11.28
C ILE A 48 3.79 0.55 -9.84
N SER A 49 4.81 0.08 -9.13
CA SER A 49 4.68 -0.36 -7.74
C SER A 49 4.33 0.81 -6.80
N VAL A 50 5.00 1.96 -6.93
CA VAL A 50 4.69 3.16 -6.14
C VAL A 50 3.28 3.69 -6.42
N TRP A 51 2.89 3.73 -7.69
CA TRP A 51 1.53 4.11 -8.07
C TRP A 51 0.48 3.10 -7.56
N SER A 52 0.81 1.81 -7.48
CA SER A 52 -0.06 0.81 -6.85
C SER A 52 -0.28 1.12 -5.35
N TRP A 53 0.76 1.60 -4.66
CA TRP A 53 0.66 2.05 -3.27
C TRP A 53 -0.25 3.27 -3.11
N LEU A 54 -0.18 4.23 -4.05
CA LEU A 54 -1.11 5.35 -4.08
C LEU A 54 -2.56 4.89 -4.31
N LEU A 55 -2.79 3.94 -5.22
CA LEU A 55 -4.14 3.40 -5.44
C LEU A 55 -4.70 2.73 -4.18
N LEU A 56 -3.90 1.93 -3.46
CA LEU A 56 -4.31 1.33 -2.19
C LEU A 56 -4.61 2.40 -1.12
N SER A 57 -3.79 3.44 -1.05
CA SER A 57 -4.02 4.57 -0.13
C SER A 57 -5.29 5.34 -0.49
N THR A 58 -5.55 5.54 -1.78
CA THR A 58 -6.77 6.16 -2.29
C THR A 58 -8.02 5.36 -1.95
N LEU A 59 -8.00 4.04 -2.15
CA LEU A 59 -9.13 3.18 -1.79
C LEU A 59 -9.44 3.25 -0.29
N ARG A 60 -8.41 3.26 0.56
CA ARG A 60 -8.57 3.44 2.01
C ARG A 60 -9.18 4.80 2.35
N TYR A 61 -8.67 5.87 1.75
CA TYR A 61 -9.21 7.22 1.92
C TYR A 61 -10.69 7.31 1.54
N LEU A 62 -11.07 6.78 0.37
CA LEU A 62 -12.45 6.76 -0.11
C LEU A 62 -13.36 5.95 0.81
N ALA A 63 -12.91 4.79 1.27
CA ALA A 63 -13.68 3.95 2.21
C ALA A 63 -14.02 4.69 3.52
N ILE A 64 -13.14 5.58 3.98
CA ILE A 64 -13.32 6.32 5.24
C ILE A 64 -14.10 7.61 5.04
N ARG A 65 -13.81 8.37 3.97
CA ARG A 65 -14.38 9.70 3.77
C ARG A 65 -15.71 9.67 3.01
N HIS A 66 -15.87 8.73 2.08
CA HIS A 66 -17.01 8.65 1.16
C HIS A 66 -17.41 7.17 0.88
N PRO A 67 -18.00 6.46 1.86
CA PRO A 67 -18.29 5.02 1.75
C PRO A 67 -19.30 4.69 0.63
N LEU A 68 -20.21 5.61 0.30
CA LEU A 68 -21.18 5.42 -0.80
C LEU A 68 -20.51 5.48 -2.17
N PHE A 69 -19.50 6.35 -2.34
CA PHE A 69 -18.71 6.41 -3.56
C PHE A 69 -17.80 5.18 -3.69
N HIS A 70 -17.25 4.67 -2.58
CA HIS A 70 -16.43 3.44 -2.60
C HIS A 70 -17.18 2.24 -3.19
N LEU A 71 -18.49 2.11 -2.94
CA LEU A 71 -19.31 1.01 -3.49
C LEU A 71 -19.53 1.12 -5.01
N GLN A 72 -19.59 2.33 -5.55
CA GLN A 72 -19.79 2.56 -6.99
C GLN A 72 -18.47 2.51 -7.79
N LEU A 73 -17.32 2.68 -7.12
CA LEU A 73 -16.01 2.81 -7.78
C LEU A 73 -15.25 1.50 -8.05
N TRP A 74 -15.84 0.32 -7.84
CA TRP A 74 -15.12 -0.97 -7.92
C TRP A 74 -14.41 -1.22 -9.26
N GLN A 75 -14.92 -0.69 -10.39
CA GLN A 75 -14.27 -0.86 -11.71
C GLN A 75 -13.21 0.20 -12.05
N MET A 76 -13.16 1.33 -11.34
CA MET A 76 -12.17 2.39 -11.55
C MET A 76 -10.71 2.00 -11.29
N PRO A 77 -10.33 1.17 -10.29
CA PRO A 77 -8.92 0.87 -10.02
C PRO A 77 -8.24 0.16 -11.19
N TYR A 78 -8.95 -0.68 -11.94
CA TYR A 78 -8.39 -1.35 -13.12
C TYR A 78 -8.13 -0.36 -14.28
N ARG A 79 -9.03 0.59 -14.49
CA ARG A 79 -8.85 1.66 -15.50
C ARG A 79 -7.71 2.59 -15.12
N ALA A 80 -7.63 2.99 -13.85
CA ALA A 80 -6.55 3.80 -13.33
C ALA A 80 -5.19 3.08 -13.43
N LEU A 81 -5.15 1.78 -13.09
CA LEU A 81 -3.94 0.96 -13.23
C LEU A 81 -3.48 0.86 -14.68
N SER A 82 -4.40 0.65 -15.63
CA SER A 82 -4.09 0.64 -17.07
C SER A 82 -3.48 1.97 -17.51
N PHE A 83 -4.08 3.09 -17.11
CA PHE A 83 -3.54 4.42 -17.39
C PHE A 83 -2.13 4.61 -16.81
N ILE A 84 -1.92 4.23 -15.55
CA ILE A 84 -0.61 4.29 -14.88
C ILE A 84 0.44 3.49 -15.65
N ILE A 85 0.11 2.27 -16.09
CA ILE A 85 1.04 1.41 -16.85
C ILE A 85 1.42 2.08 -18.17
N ILE A 86 0.43 2.56 -18.93
CA ILE A 86 0.66 3.20 -20.24
C ILE A 86 1.54 4.44 -20.09
N VAL A 87 1.21 5.34 -19.15
CA VAL A 87 1.99 6.56 -18.92
C VAL A 87 3.39 6.25 -18.42
N SER A 88 3.55 5.25 -17.53
CA SER A 88 4.86 4.86 -17.03
C SER A 88 5.74 4.26 -18.14
N LEU A 89 5.16 3.47 -19.06
CA LEU A 89 5.88 2.98 -20.24
C LEU A 89 6.32 4.12 -21.15
N ALA A 90 5.41 5.06 -21.45
CA ALA A 90 5.69 6.20 -22.32
C ALA A 90 6.77 7.12 -21.76
N LEU A 91 6.69 7.45 -20.47
CA LEU A 91 7.66 8.32 -19.80
C LEU A 91 9.03 7.68 -19.61
N ASN A 92 9.14 6.35 -19.62
CA ASN A 92 10.41 5.63 -19.52
C ASN A 92 10.96 5.17 -20.88
N ALA A 93 10.20 5.31 -21.98
CA ALA A 93 10.58 4.80 -23.29
C ALA A 93 11.92 5.37 -23.81
N TRP A 94 12.27 6.60 -23.41
CA TRP A 94 13.53 7.24 -23.77
C TRP A 94 14.76 6.48 -23.26
N LEU A 95 14.65 5.69 -22.19
CA LEU A 95 15.74 4.86 -21.65
C LEU A 95 16.18 3.78 -22.65
N LEU A 96 15.27 3.28 -23.50
CA LEU A 96 15.60 2.30 -24.55
C LEU A 96 16.59 2.86 -25.58
N LEU A 97 16.64 4.18 -25.72
CA LEU A 97 17.55 4.87 -26.62
C LEU A 97 18.83 5.32 -25.88
N ALA A 98 18.73 5.70 -24.61
CA ALA A 98 19.85 6.22 -23.82
C ALA A 98 20.81 5.15 -23.28
N VAL A 99 20.35 3.91 -23.12
CA VAL A 99 21.15 2.82 -22.51
C VAL A 99 22.04 2.13 -23.53
N HIS A 100 23.32 1.95 -23.20
CA HIS A 100 24.31 1.23 -24.00
C HIS A 100 25.06 0.18 -23.17
N SER A 101 25.41 -0.94 -23.80
CA SER A 101 26.21 -2.01 -23.20
C SER A 101 27.69 -1.71 -23.35
N THR A 102 28.45 -1.91 -22.27
CA THR A 102 29.92 -1.86 -22.24
C THR A 102 30.47 -3.16 -21.68
N GLN A 103 31.78 -3.40 -21.85
CA GLN A 103 32.47 -4.59 -21.33
C GLN A 103 32.37 -4.73 -19.80
N PHE A 104 32.11 -3.64 -19.08
CA PHE A 104 31.97 -3.62 -17.62
C PHE A 104 30.50 -3.56 -17.16
N GLY A 105 29.53 -3.67 -18.08
CA GLY A 105 28.10 -3.70 -17.80
C GLY A 105 27.28 -2.64 -18.52
N CYS A 106 26.14 -2.29 -17.92
CA CYS A 106 25.16 -1.36 -18.48
C CYS A 106 25.45 0.09 -18.08
N ILE A 107 25.62 0.97 -19.08
CA ILE A 107 25.75 2.41 -18.84
C ILE A 107 24.62 3.18 -19.51
N GLN A 108 24.26 4.31 -18.90
CA GLN A 108 23.34 5.26 -19.48
C GLN A 108 24.13 6.43 -20.07
N GLN A 109 23.95 6.69 -21.37
CA GLN A 109 24.55 7.82 -22.06
C GLN A 109 23.54 8.95 -22.24
N ALA A 110 24.07 10.17 -22.31
CA ALA A 110 23.32 11.37 -22.62
C ALA A 110 22.68 11.27 -24.02
N LEU A 111 21.35 11.30 -24.10
CA LEU A 111 20.62 11.19 -25.37
C LEU A 111 20.82 12.45 -26.25
N PHE A 112 20.88 13.61 -25.61
CA PHE A 112 21.11 14.89 -26.28
C PHE A 112 22.47 15.46 -25.89
N ARG A 113 23.14 16.15 -26.83
CA ARG A 113 24.38 16.91 -26.58
C ARG A 113 24.23 17.98 -25.51
N SER A 114 23.00 18.49 -25.32
CA SER A 114 22.68 19.45 -24.27
C SER A 114 22.36 18.74 -22.95
N LEU A 115 23.10 19.09 -21.90
CA LEU A 115 22.90 18.59 -20.55
C LEU A 115 21.49 18.88 -20.00
N THR A 116 20.90 20.00 -20.38
CA THR A 116 19.58 20.46 -19.90
C THR A 116 18.45 19.49 -20.22
N TRP A 117 18.41 18.98 -21.46
CA TRP A 117 17.36 18.04 -21.88
C TRP A 117 17.48 16.70 -21.14
N ASN A 118 18.68 16.17 -20.95
CA ASN A 118 18.88 14.93 -20.19
C ASN A 118 18.45 15.09 -18.73
N ARG A 119 18.79 16.23 -18.09
CA ARG A 119 18.32 16.55 -16.73
C ARG A 119 16.80 16.63 -16.68
N LEU A 120 16.16 17.26 -17.67
CA LEU A 120 14.70 17.36 -17.72
C LEU A 120 14.03 15.98 -17.78
N PHE A 121 14.52 15.05 -18.61
CA PHE A 121 13.96 13.69 -18.67
C PHE A 121 14.04 12.97 -17.33
N HIS A 122 15.19 13.04 -16.66
CA HIS A 122 15.36 12.46 -15.33
C HIS A 122 14.48 13.13 -14.27
N ILE A 123 14.28 14.45 -14.33
CA ILE A 123 13.38 15.17 -13.41
C ILE A 123 11.93 14.74 -13.64
N VAL A 124 11.48 14.67 -14.89
CA VAL A 124 10.11 14.25 -15.24
C VAL A 124 9.87 12.81 -14.79
N GLU A 125 10.83 11.93 -15.03
CA GLU A 125 10.80 10.54 -14.60
C GLU A 125 10.70 10.42 -13.07
N CYS A 126 11.54 11.15 -12.33
CA CYS A 126 11.53 11.15 -10.87
C CYS A 126 10.24 11.76 -10.30
N ALA A 127 9.78 12.86 -10.89
CA ALA A 127 8.55 13.52 -10.48
C ALA A 127 7.34 12.59 -10.63
N TRP A 128 7.22 11.91 -11.77
CA TRP A 128 6.13 10.97 -12.04
C TRP A 128 6.23 9.68 -11.23
N SER A 129 7.40 9.05 -11.20
CA SER A 129 7.57 7.71 -10.61
C SER A 129 7.61 7.74 -9.08
N PHE A 130 7.94 8.90 -8.48
CA PHE A 130 8.15 9.02 -7.04
C PHE A 130 7.49 10.26 -6.42
N CYS A 131 7.84 11.48 -6.83
CA CYS A 131 7.43 12.68 -6.07
C CYS A 131 5.90 12.86 -6.03
N VAL A 132 5.23 12.78 -7.18
CA VAL A 132 3.77 12.92 -7.28
C VAL A 132 3.05 11.86 -6.45
N PRO A 133 3.29 10.54 -6.61
CA PRO A 133 2.58 9.55 -5.83
C PRO A 133 2.89 9.65 -4.33
N CYS A 134 4.13 9.94 -3.92
CA CYS A 134 4.48 10.10 -2.51
C CYS A 134 3.77 11.31 -1.85
N LEU A 135 3.74 12.46 -2.51
CA LEU A 135 3.04 13.65 -2.01
C LEU A 135 1.54 13.38 -1.86
N LEU A 136 0.93 12.71 -2.85
CA LEU A 136 -0.49 12.35 -2.79
C LEU A 136 -0.79 11.36 -1.66
N ILE A 137 0.04 10.32 -1.47
CA ILE A 137 -0.11 9.38 -0.33
C ILE A 137 -0.07 10.17 0.98
N PHE A 138 0.93 11.03 1.17
CA PHE A 138 1.11 11.81 2.38
C PHE A 138 -0.10 12.72 2.68
N VAL A 139 -0.59 13.47 1.67
CA VAL A 139 -1.75 14.35 1.81
C VAL A 139 -3.01 13.56 2.15
N MET A 140 -3.23 12.43 1.48
CA MET A 140 -4.43 11.60 1.69
C MET A 140 -4.42 10.97 3.09
N ASP A 141 -3.29 10.42 3.51
CA ASP A 141 -3.15 9.77 4.81
C ASP A 141 -3.24 10.78 5.98
N ILE A 142 -2.66 11.98 5.85
CA ILE A 142 -2.85 13.07 6.83
C ILE A 142 -4.31 13.52 6.89
N SER A 143 -4.97 13.63 5.73
CA SER A 143 -6.38 14.04 5.67
C SER A 143 -7.30 13.06 6.40
N VAL A 144 -6.95 11.76 6.40
CA VAL A 144 -7.64 10.74 7.21
C VAL A 144 -7.39 10.96 8.70
N LEU A 145 -6.14 11.23 9.10
CA LEU A 145 -5.79 11.47 10.51
C LEU A 145 -6.54 12.66 11.08
N ILE A 146 -6.52 13.81 10.39
CA ILE A 146 -7.15 15.06 10.86
C ILE A 146 -8.65 14.81 11.14
N LYS A 147 -9.36 14.14 10.23
CA LYS A 147 -10.79 13.83 10.41
C LYS A 147 -11.02 12.87 11.59
N SER A 148 -10.15 11.87 11.77
CA SER A 148 -10.25 10.93 12.88
C SER A 148 -10.05 11.62 14.24
N THR A 149 -9.12 12.58 14.32
CA THR A 149 -8.83 13.36 15.52
C THR A 149 -9.93 14.38 15.82
N MET A 150 -10.37 15.14 14.81
CA MET A 150 -11.45 16.15 14.97
C MET A 150 -12.78 15.52 15.36
N GLY A 151 -13.15 14.40 14.72
CA GLY A 151 -14.36 13.67 15.12
C GLY A 151 -14.30 13.22 16.58
N SER A 152 -13.11 12.93 17.13
CA SER A 152 -12.91 12.57 18.54
C SER A 152 -13.16 13.73 19.49
N CYS A 153 -12.75 14.94 19.09
CA CYS A 153 -12.99 16.16 19.87
C CYS A 153 -14.48 16.55 19.90
N ASP A 154 -15.16 16.53 18.75
CA ASP A 154 -16.57 16.93 18.67
C ASP A 154 -17.48 16.04 19.52
N THR A 155 -17.18 14.74 19.60
CA THR A 155 -17.95 13.82 20.44
C THR A 155 -17.66 14.00 21.92
N GLY A 156 -16.42 14.36 22.29
CA GLY A 156 -16.04 14.68 23.66
C GLY A 156 -16.72 15.95 24.16
N LEU A 157 -16.76 16.99 23.33
CA LEU A 157 -17.43 18.26 23.63
C LEU A 157 -18.95 18.07 23.74
N LEU A 158 -19.58 17.37 22.78
CA LEU A 158 -21.01 17.04 22.83
C LEU A 158 -21.35 16.14 24.04
N GLN A 159 -20.43 15.29 24.48
CA GLN A 159 -20.57 14.50 25.72
C GLN A 159 -20.56 15.37 26.97
N ILE A 160 -19.70 16.38 27.05
CA ILE A 160 -19.67 17.33 28.18
C ILE A 160 -20.97 18.14 28.21
N PHE A 161 -21.40 18.67 27.06
CA PHE A 161 -22.65 19.43 26.96
C PHE A 161 -23.89 18.58 27.31
N SER A 162 -23.94 17.31 26.89
CA SER A 162 -25.06 16.41 27.23
C SER A 162 -25.03 15.90 28.66
N ALA A 163 -23.85 15.73 29.26
CA ALA A 163 -23.71 15.41 30.69
C ALA A 163 -24.17 16.58 31.57
N GLN A 164 -23.85 17.82 31.16
CA GLN A 164 -24.27 19.03 31.87
C GLN A 164 -25.79 19.24 31.77
N LYS A 165 -26.39 18.99 30.61
CA LYS A 165 -27.85 19.10 30.40
C LYS A 165 -28.66 18.00 31.12
N ARG A 166 -28.04 16.87 31.48
CA ARG A 166 -28.69 15.75 32.18
C ARG A 166 -28.75 15.92 33.70
N SER A 167 -28.05 16.91 34.25
CA SER A 167 -28.10 17.22 35.69
C SER A 167 -29.37 17.97 36.11
N GLU A 168 -30.23 18.39 35.18
CA GLU A 168 -31.44 19.18 35.46
C GLU A 168 -32.77 18.41 35.29
N GLN A 169 -32.79 17.13 34.89
CA GLN A 169 -34.04 16.38 34.73
C GLN A 169 -34.03 15.00 35.40
N THR A 170 -34.68 14.95 36.56
CA THR A 170 -35.07 13.76 37.34
C THR A 170 -36.28 13.08 36.68
N PHE A 171 -36.17 11.83 36.19
CA PHE A 171 -37.14 10.70 36.30
C PHE A 171 -36.76 9.48 35.42
N GLU A 172 -36.58 8.31 36.06
CA GLU A 172 -36.81 6.89 35.63
C GLU A 172 -36.25 6.31 34.27
N PRO A 173 -36.12 4.97 34.10
CA PRO A 173 -34.92 4.35 33.51
C PRO A 173 -35.03 3.96 32.02
N PRO A 174 -34.04 4.39 31.22
CA PRO A 174 -33.57 3.66 30.05
C PRO A 174 -32.03 3.52 30.08
N ILE A 175 -31.46 3.28 31.27
CA ILE A 175 -30.01 3.41 31.49
C ILE A 175 -29.24 2.22 30.89
N ILE A 176 -29.80 1.01 30.89
CA ILE A 176 -29.07 -0.22 30.52
C ILE A 176 -28.85 -0.34 29.01
N ALA A 177 -29.86 -0.04 28.17
CA ALA A 177 -29.74 -0.10 26.72
C ALA A 177 -28.82 0.99 26.15
N CYS A 178 -28.85 2.19 26.75
CA CYS A 178 -28.03 3.31 26.32
C CYS A 178 -26.56 3.12 26.73
N VAL A 179 -26.28 2.53 27.91
CA VAL A 179 -24.90 2.22 28.35
C VAL A 179 -24.29 1.09 27.52
N TYR A 180 -25.05 0.04 27.17
CA TYR A 180 -24.56 -1.05 26.32
C TYR A 180 -24.29 -0.58 24.87
N SER A 181 -25.16 0.26 24.30
CA SER A 181 -24.94 0.90 23.00
C SER A 181 -23.73 1.83 23.01
N ARG A 182 -23.55 2.64 24.07
CA ARG A 182 -22.44 3.58 24.26
C ARG A 182 -21.09 2.88 24.44
N SER A 183 -21.04 1.79 25.20
CA SER A 183 -19.86 0.93 25.39
C SER A 183 -19.41 0.29 24.06
N ASN A 184 -20.36 -0.25 23.30
CA ASN A 184 -20.05 -0.85 22.00
C ASN A 184 -19.62 0.21 20.98
N GLN A 185 -20.21 1.41 21.00
CA GLN A 185 -19.85 2.47 20.06
C GLN A 185 -18.47 3.09 20.34
N THR A 186 -18.08 3.28 21.62
CA THR A 186 -16.72 3.68 21.98
C THR A 186 -15.70 2.58 21.70
N LEU A 187 -16.03 1.31 21.95
CA LEU A 187 -15.18 0.16 21.64
C LEU A 187 -14.98 -0.01 20.12
N ILE A 188 -16.03 0.11 19.32
CA ILE A 188 -15.98 0.07 17.84
C ILE A 188 -15.13 1.23 17.31
N ARG A 189 -15.26 2.42 17.91
CA ARG A 189 -14.46 3.60 17.57
C ARG A 189 -12.98 3.43 17.90
N HIS A 190 -12.65 2.89 19.08
CA HIS A 190 -11.28 2.57 19.46
C HIS A 190 -10.67 1.52 18.53
N LYS A 191 -11.42 0.45 18.20
CA LYS A 191 -10.99 -0.55 17.20
C LYS A 191 -10.77 0.05 15.81
N HIS A 192 -11.64 0.97 15.38
CA HIS A 192 -11.49 1.67 14.11
C HIS A 192 -10.25 2.58 14.10
N SER A 193 -10.05 3.41 15.13
CA SER A 193 -8.88 4.29 15.25
C SER A 193 -7.55 3.52 15.28
N ARG A 194 -7.49 2.37 15.98
CA ARG A 194 -6.31 1.51 16.02
C ARG A 194 -6.01 0.87 14.67
N THR A 195 -7.06 0.53 13.92
CA THR A 195 -6.93 0.01 12.56
C THR A 195 -6.40 1.10 11.61
N LEU A 196 -6.91 2.34 11.71
CA LEU A 196 -6.41 3.49 10.93
C LEU A 196 -4.94 3.78 11.22
N TRP A 197 -4.55 3.85 12.48
CA TRP A 197 -3.15 4.05 12.89
C TRP A 197 -2.22 2.97 12.34
N ARG A 198 -2.68 1.71 12.33
CA ARG A 198 -1.92 0.61 11.72
C ARG A 198 -1.72 0.81 10.22
N TRP A 199 -2.76 1.24 9.49
CA TRP A 199 -2.66 1.52 8.05
C TRP A 199 -1.75 2.70 7.74
N LEU A 200 -1.78 3.73 8.58
CA LEU A 200 -0.92 4.88 8.49
C LEU A 200 0.54 4.51 8.72
N ALA A 201 0.82 3.74 9.77
CA ALA A 201 2.16 3.26 10.06
C ALA A 201 2.73 2.47 8.88
N ILE A 202 1.91 1.62 8.25
CA ILE A 202 2.30 0.87 7.05
C ILE A 202 2.66 1.82 5.89
N ALA A 203 1.82 2.81 5.61
CA ALA A 203 2.08 3.75 4.51
C ALA A 203 3.32 4.61 4.76
N LEU A 204 3.52 5.04 6.01
CA LEU A 204 4.69 5.78 6.43
C LEU A 204 5.96 4.94 6.27
N ILE A 205 5.94 3.67 6.68
CA ILE A 205 7.06 2.75 6.49
C ILE A 205 7.37 2.58 4.99
N CYS A 206 6.36 2.43 4.13
CA CYS A 206 6.57 2.38 2.68
C CYS A 206 7.26 3.64 2.13
N ILE A 207 6.83 4.81 2.57
CA ILE A 207 7.45 6.08 2.16
C ILE A 207 8.90 6.13 2.64
N ILE A 208 9.16 5.77 3.91
CA ILE A 208 10.51 5.79 4.50
C ILE A 208 11.45 4.82 3.79
N LEU A 209 10.98 3.63 3.40
CA LEU A 209 11.81 2.65 2.69
C LEU A 209 12.16 3.09 1.26
N ASN A 210 11.25 3.82 0.60
CA ASN A 210 11.41 4.19 -0.80
C ASN A 210 12.06 5.58 -1.01
N THR A 211 11.95 6.48 -0.03
CA THR A 211 12.47 7.86 -0.14
C THR A 211 13.99 7.96 -0.23
N PRO A 212 14.80 7.24 0.55
CA PRO A 212 16.25 7.43 0.59
C PRO A 212 16.93 7.23 -0.77
N GLU A 213 16.61 6.15 -1.49
CA GLU A 213 17.19 5.86 -2.81
C GLU A 213 16.75 6.90 -3.84
N ASN A 214 15.47 7.25 -3.88
CA ASN A 214 14.95 8.24 -4.84
C ASN A 214 15.44 9.65 -4.54
N MET A 215 15.59 10.02 -3.26
CA MET A 215 16.15 11.29 -2.84
C MET A 215 17.65 11.36 -3.15
N TYR A 216 18.39 10.26 -2.97
CA TYR A 216 19.79 10.19 -3.34
C TYR A 216 19.99 10.39 -4.86
N ARG A 217 19.14 9.77 -5.69
CA ARG A 217 19.11 10.01 -7.14
C ARG A 217 18.81 11.47 -7.49
N LEU A 218 17.87 12.09 -6.79
CA LEU A 218 17.51 13.50 -7.00
C LEU A 218 18.67 14.43 -6.64
N VAL A 219 19.34 14.20 -5.51
CA VAL A 219 20.49 15.00 -5.05
C VAL A 219 21.66 14.93 -6.03
N ILE A 220 21.96 13.74 -6.55
CA ILE A 220 22.99 13.56 -7.61
C ILE A 220 22.59 14.30 -8.89
N LEU A 221 21.31 14.24 -9.27
CA LEU A 221 20.81 14.87 -10.50
C LEU A 221 20.89 16.41 -10.47
N PHE A 222 20.60 17.01 -9.32
CA PHE A 222 20.71 18.47 -9.13
C PHE A 222 22.14 18.97 -8.96
N GLY A 223 23.13 18.06 -8.90
CA GLY A 223 24.55 18.40 -8.95
C GLY A 223 24.99 19.27 -7.79
N MET A 224 24.68 18.87 -6.54
CA MET A 224 25.36 19.47 -5.40
C MET A 224 26.85 19.11 -5.47
N PRO A 225 27.75 20.10 -5.55
CA PRO A 225 29.18 19.87 -5.61
C PRO A 225 29.71 19.50 -4.22
N ASP A 226 30.55 18.48 -4.18
CA ASP A 226 31.60 18.27 -3.19
C ASP A 226 31.19 18.38 -1.71
N VAL A 227 30.58 17.33 -1.15
CA VAL A 227 30.70 17.07 0.29
C VAL A 227 31.80 16.03 0.48
N HIS A 228 32.88 16.50 1.07
CA HIS A 228 34.23 15.91 1.15
C HIS A 228 34.36 14.65 2.03
N GLU A 229 33.33 13.79 2.09
CA GLU A 229 33.41 12.51 2.81
C GLU A 229 32.92 11.35 1.92
N GLU A 230 33.84 10.81 1.12
CA GLU A 230 33.59 9.65 0.25
C GLU A 230 33.00 8.45 1.03
N ALA A 231 33.40 8.28 2.30
CA ALA A 231 32.89 7.22 3.17
C ALA A 231 31.43 7.42 3.59
N LEU A 232 31.02 8.66 3.89
CA LEU A 232 29.64 8.98 4.27
C LEU A 232 28.72 8.84 3.06
N HIS A 233 29.15 9.29 1.88
CA HIS A 233 28.41 9.09 0.64
C HIS A 233 28.23 7.62 0.28
N PHE A 234 29.31 6.82 0.39
CA PHE A 234 29.25 5.39 0.12
C PHE A 234 28.32 4.66 1.09
N SER A 235 28.44 4.92 2.39
CA SER A 235 27.57 4.30 3.41
C SER A 235 26.11 4.73 3.29
N ALA A 236 25.83 6.01 3.02
CA ALA A 236 24.48 6.52 2.78
C ALA A 236 23.84 5.86 1.55
N ARG A 237 24.61 5.66 0.47
CA ARG A 237 24.14 4.95 -0.73
C ARG A 237 23.82 3.49 -0.44
N MET A 238 24.69 2.78 0.29
CA MET A 238 24.46 1.39 0.66
C MET A 238 23.23 1.24 1.55
N LEU A 239 23.05 2.14 2.51
CA LEU A 239 21.87 2.17 3.37
C LEU A 239 20.59 2.47 2.57
N ALA A 240 20.63 3.44 1.66
CA ALA A 240 19.49 3.79 0.81
C ALA A 240 19.06 2.60 -0.06
N GLN A 241 20.01 1.88 -0.65
CA GLN A 241 19.75 0.66 -1.42
C GLN A 241 19.19 -0.47 -0.54
N ALA A 242 19.73 -0.67 0.67
CA ALA A 242 19.25 -1.68 1.59
C ALA A 242 17.80 -1.42 2.04
N LEU A 243 17.46 -0.16 2.33
CA LEU A 243 16.09 0.26 2.67
C LEU A 243 15.14 0.05 1.49
N TYR A 244 15.58 0.39 0.29
CA TYR A 244 14.83 0.15 -0.93
C TYR A 244 14.55 -1.34 -1.16
N PHE A 245 15.53 -2.24 -1.00
CA PHE A 245 15.29 -3.68 -1.13
C PHE A 245 14.36 -4.23 -0.03
N SER A 246 14.46 -3.69 1.18
CA SER A 246 13.59 -4.06 2.30
C SER A 246 12.12 -3.75 2.02
N GLN A 247 11.83 -2.81 1.11
CA GLN A 247 10.47 -2.53 0.66
C GLN A 247 9.78 -3.74 0.05
N PHE A 248 10.49 -4.56 -0.74
CA PHE A 248 9.88 -5.73 -1.39
C PHE A 248 9.45 -6.78 -0.36
N ALA A 249 10.29 -7.01 0.65
CA ALA A 249 9.95 -7.88 1.77
C ALA A 249 8.76 -7.33 2.57
N PHE A 250 8.75 -6.01 2.82
CA PHE A 250 7.64 -5.35 3.50
C PHE A 250 6.32 -5.47 2.73
N ASN A 251 6.34 -5.28 1.40
CA ASN A 251 5.15 -5.42 0.55
C ASN A 251 4.61 -6.86 0.58
N ALA A 252 5.48 -7.87 0.61
CA ALA A 252 5.08 -9.28 0.72
C ALA A 252 4.41 -9.57 2.06
N VAL A 253 5.01 -9.12 3.18
CA VAL A 253 4.44 -9.25 4.53
C VAL A 253 3.09 -8.54 4.62
N TYR A 254 2.98 -7.34 4.03
CA TYR A 254 1.74 -6.58 3.96
C TYR A 254 0.62 -7.37 3.27
N LEU A 255 0.89 -7.93 2.10
CA LEU A 255 -0.10 -8.70 1.34
C LEU A 255 -0.53 -9.97 2.10
N ALA A 256 0.42 -10.69 2.70
CA ALA A 256 0.13 -11.90 3.47
C ALA A 256 -0.75 -11.62 4.70
N LEU A 257 -0.38 -10.62 5.51
CA LEU A 257 -1.05 -10.35 6.78
C LEU A 257 -2.36 -9.57 6.64
N PHE A 258 -2.50 -8.71 5.63
CA PHE A 258 -3.65 -7.80 5.54
C PHE A 258 -4.61 -8.10 4.41
N VAL A 259 -4.12 -8.59 3.28
CA VAL A 259 -4.96 -8.90 2.12
C VAL A 259 -5.37 -10.36 2.16
N PHE A 260 -4.42 -11.27 2.34
CA PHE A 260 -4.70 -12.70 2.30
C PHE A 260 -5.48 -13.17 3.53
N ASP A 261 -5.03 -12.84 4.74
CA ASP A 261 -5.74 -13.20 6.00
C ASP A 261 -7.18 -12.67 6.07
N LYS A 262 -7.46 -11.50 5.46
CA LYS A 262 -8.84 -10.99 5.37
C LYS A 262 -9.69 -11.65 4.29
N SER A 263 -9.07 -12.15 3.22
CA SER A 263 -9.78 -12.78 2.11
C SER A 263 -10.08 -14.26 2.37
N THR A 264 -9.29 -14.94 3.20
CA THR A 264 -9.43 -16.37 3.49
C THR A 264 -10.19 -16.67 4.77
N ARG A 265 -10.40 -15.67 5.65
CA ARG A 265 -11.36 -15.83 6.76
C ARG A 265 -12.76 -15.91 6.17
N PRO A 266 -13.50 -17.02 6.37
CA PRO A 266 -14.91 -17.01 6.06
C PRO A 266 -15.53 -15.85 6.84
N LYS A 267 -16.40 -15.06 6.19
CA LYS A 267 -17.32 -14.16 6.91
C LYS A 267 -18.10 -15.05 7.86
N SER A 268 -17.61 -15.19 9.09
CA SER A 268 -18.31 -15.90 10.13
C SER A 268 -19.60 -15.11 10.32
N TYR A 269 -20.71 -15.74 9.96
CA TYR A 269 -22.10 -15.33 10.20
C TYR A 269 -22.40 -15.27 11.72
N PHE A 270 -21.50 -14.68 12.51
CA PHE A 270 -21.51 -14.72 13.97
C PHE A 270 -21.63 -13.34 14.62
N GLU A 271 -22.11 -12.33 13.87
CA GLU A 271 -22.56 -11.05 14.43
C GLU A 271 -24.04 -10.77 14.10
N HIS A 272 -24.88 -11.81 14.02
CA HIS A 272 -26.35 -11.63 14.02
C HIS A 272 -27.08 -12.27 15.22
N SER A 273 -26.36 -12.90 16.16
CA SER A 273 -26.95 -13.48 17.38
C SER A 273 -26.68 -12.70 18.67
N ALA A 274 -25.88 -11.62 18.65
CA ALA A 274 -25.70 -10.76 19.82
C ALA A 274 -26.79 -9.66 19.85
N GLY A 275 -28.06 -10.07 19.94
CA GLY A 275 -29.16 -9.09 19.94
C GLY A 275 -30.58 -9.65 20.02
N ARG A 276 -30.79 -10.88 20.51
CA ARG A 276 -32.15 -11.35 20.80
C ARG A 276 -32.20 -12.20 22.07
N ASN A 277 -32.56 -11.51 23.14
CA ASN A 277 -33.35 -11.98 24.28
C ASN A 277 -32.78 -13.11 25.13
N SER A 278 -32.22 -12.69 26.27
CA SER A 278 -32.41 -13.37 27.54
C SER A 278 -33.90 -13.63 27.80
N MET A 279 -34.31 -14.89 27.74
CA MET A 279 -35.44 -15.44 28.49
C MET A 279 -35.13 -16.88 28.90
N PRO A 280 -35.70 -17.36 30.02
CA PRO A 280 -35.12 -18.41 30.84
C PRO A 280 -35.24 -19.80 30.21
N ALA A 281 -34.22 -20.62 30.47
CA ALA A 281 -34.14 -22.01 30.08
C ALA A 281 -35.22 -22.84 30.77
N VAL A 282 -36.40 -22.96 30.14
CA VAL A 282 -37.34 -24.05 30.38
C VAL A 282 -37.83 -24.51 29.00
N GLN A 283 -37.59 -25.79 28.71
CA GLN A 283 -37.97 -26.54 27.50
C GLN A 283 -37.10 -26.38 26.25
N LEU A 284 -35.96 -27.09 26.22
CA LEU A 284 -35.35 -27.53 24.96
C LEU A 284 -34.86 -28.98 25.06
N SER A 285 -35.77 -29.91 25.39
CA SER A 285 -35.50 -31.36 25.44
C SER A 285 -36.24 -32.16 24.36
N LYS A 286 -36.92 -31.52 23.39
CA LYS A 286 -37.79 -32.25 22.44
C LYS A 286 -37.49 -32.12 20.95
N TYR A 287 -36.49 -31.34 20.53
CA TYR A 287 -36.19 -31.15 19.09
C TYR A 287 -34.85 -31.72 18.61
N GLY A 288 -34.17 -32.52 19.44
CA GLY A 288 -32.89 -33.16 19.07
C GLY A 288 -32.99 -34.62 18.58
N LYS A 289 -34.20 -35.21 18.52
CA LYS A 289 -34.38 -36.63 18.19
C LYS A 289 -34.96 -36.92 16.80
N GLU A 290 -35.42 -35.93 16.05
CA GLU A 290 -36.17 -36.16 14.81
C GLU A 290 -35.37 -35.94 13.52
N TYR A 291 -34.10 -35.52 13.63
CA TYR A 291 -33.23 -35.30 12.45
C TYR A 291 -32.09 -36.34 12.29
N SER A 292 -31.95 -37.28 13.24
CA SER A 292 -30.92 -38.32 13.20
C SER A 292 -31.41 -39.68 12.67
N GLU A 293 -32.67 -39.78 12.26
CA GLU A 293 -33.28 -41.04 11.79
C GLU A 293 -33.61 -41.07 10.29
N LYS A 294 -33.33 -39.98 9.54
CA LYS A 294 -33.61 -39.88 8.10
C LYS A 294 -32.41 -39.98 7.16
N VAL A 295 -31.19 -40.27 7.66
CA VAL A 295 -29.96 -40.32 6.85
C VAL A 295 -29.41 -41.74 6.66
N ASN A 296 -30.03 -42.78 7.22
CA ASN A 296 -29.56 -44.18 7.11
C ASN A 296 -30.47 -45.13 6.31
N GLY A 297 -31.21 -44.63 5.33
CA GLY A 297 -32.02 -45.50 4.48
C GLY A 297 -32.29 -44.88 3.11
N LEU A 298 -31.37 -45.08 2.16
CA LEU A 298 -31.68 -45.42 0.76
C LEU A 298 -30.36 -45.69 0.00
N THR A 299 -29.85 -46.92 0.13
CA THR A 299 -29.11 -47.61 -0.92
C THR A 299 -29.98 -48.76 -1.39
N ALA A 300 -30.54 -48.68 -2.60
CA ALA A 300 -30.89 -49.80 -3.47
C ALA A 300 -31.65 -49.30 -4.71
N VAL A 301 -30.94 -49.33 -5.84
CA VAL A 301 -31.25 -49.91 -7.17
C VAL A 301 -30.53 -49.09 -8.23
#